data_AF-A0A4U7DT69-F1
#
_entry.id   AF-A0A4U7DT69-F1
#
_cell.length_a   1.000
_cell.length_b   1.000
_cell.length_c   1.000
_cell.angle_alpha   90.00
_cell.angle_beta   90.00
_cell.angle_gamma   90.00
#
_symmetry.space_group_name_H-M   'P 1'
#
loop_
_entity.id
_entity.type
_entity.pdbx_description
1 polymer ?
#
loop_
_entity_poly.entity_id
_entity_poly.type
_entity_poly.pdbx_seq_one_letter_code
_entity_poly.pdbx_strand_id
1 'polypeptide(L)'
;VALGFDSASVAWAYLVSYLVTAFLGLWFLHSRTPIFNWSVQYTPVRRTLLTFSAPLVVTAAMSAVFSDIDIFLLGALAGAGPVGEYNAVYPLAQFLTMTVSAFGFLFVPVISELHADGDHDALRRLIRTITKWALLANLPLTLLLSLFPETIVSITFGPKYVAAAPVLPILAVGFFVHTAAALSG
;
A
#
# COMPACT_ATOMS: atom_id res chain seq x y z
N VAL A 1 13.36 -14.83 15.30
CA VAL A 1 13.61 -15.44 16.64
C VAL A 1 14.94 -14.98 17.25
N ALA A 2 15.92 -14.48 16.48
CA ALA A 2 17.25 -14.14 17.00
C ALA A 2 17.37 -12.90 17.92
N LEU A 3 16.30 -12.16 18.23
CA LEU A 3 16.36 -10.97 19.10
C LEU A 3 15.48 -11.05 20.37
N GLY A 4 14.85 -12.19 20.68
CA GLY A 4 14.09 -12.35 21.94
C GLY A 4 12.89 -11.40 22.13
N PHE A 5 12.51 -10.67 21.08
CA PHE A 5 11.40 -9.74 21.09
C PHE A 5 10.07 -10.52 21.07
N ASP A 6 9.41 -10.55 22.22
CA ASP A 6 8.03 -11.02 22.37
C ASP A 6 7.08 -10.16 21.51
N SER A 7 5.94 -10.70 21.11
CA SER A 7 4.91 -10.00 20.32
C SER A 7 4.55 -8.61 20.90
N ALA A 8 4.60 -8.47 22.22
CA ALA A 8 4.41 -7.20 22.93
C ALA A 8 5.44 -6.12 22.55
N SER A 9 6.69 -6.49 22.28
CA SER A 9 7.75 -5.53 21.93
C SER A 9 7.56 -4.89 20.56
N VAL A 10 7.00 -5.63 19.59
CA VAL A 10 6.63 -5.09 18.28
C VAL A 10 5.51 -4.05 18.44
N ALA A 11 4.52 -4.33 19.30
CA ALA A 11 3.45 -3.39 19.61
C ALA A 11 3.99 -2.10 20.27
N TRP A 12 4.93 -2.22 21.22
CA TRP A 12 5.59 -1.06 21.83
C TRP A 12 6.39 -0.25 20.82
N ALA A 13 7.10 -0.90 19.89
CA ALA A 13 7.86 -0.21 18.85
C ALA A 13 6.93 0.63 17.94
N TYR A 14 5.79 0.08 17.51
CA TYR A 14 4.80 0.84 16.75
C TYR A 14 4.24 2.02 17.54
N LEU A 15 3.88 1.81 18.81
CA LEU A 15 3.34 2.88 19.66
C LEU A 15 4.34 4.04 19.80
N VAL A 16 5.61 3.73 20.10
CA VAL A 16 6.67 4.73 20.22
C VAL A 16 6.88 5.47 18.89
N SER A 17 6.90 4.75 17.76
CA SER A 17 7.02 5.36 16.43
C SER A 17 5.90 6.36 16.14
N TYR A 18 4.65 6.01 16.45
CA TYR A 18 3.51 6.91 16.28
C TYR A 18 3.60 8.14 17.18
N LEU A 19 4.01 7.96 18.44
CA LEU A 19 4.19 9.08 19.38
C LEU A 19 5.30 10.04 18.92
N VAL A 20 6.43 9.50 18.46
CA VAL A 20 7.54 10.30 17.93
C VAL A 20 7.11 11.05 16.66
N THR A 21 6.40 10.38 15.75
CA THR A 21 5.88 11.00 14.52
C THR A 21 4.88 12.12 14.83
N ALA A 22 3.96 11.89 15.77
CA ALA A 22 3.01 12.89 16.21
C ALA A 22 3.71 14.09 16.85
N PHE A 23 4.71 13.84 17.70
CA PHE A 23 5.50 14.89 18.34
C PHE A 23 6.27 15.72 17.32
N LEU A 24 7.02 15.08 16.42
CA LEU A 24 7.77 15.76 15.36
C LEU A 24 6.85 16.53 14.42
N GLY A 25 5.70 15.94 14.06
CA GLY A 25 4.69 16.57 13.22
C GLY A 25 4.13 17.84 13.87
N LEU A 26 3.72 17.76 15.14
CA LEU A 26 3.22 18.91 15.91
C LEU A 26 4.30 19.97 16.11
N TRP A 27 5.54 19.57 16.40
CA TRP A 27 6.68 20.47 16.54
C TRP A 27 7.00 21.20 15.23
N PHE A 28 7.03 20.48 14.11
CA PHE A 28 7.25 21.04 12.78
C PHE A 28 6.14 22.02 12.41
N LEU A 29 4.88 21.64 12.65
CA LEU A 29 3.71 22.46 12.39
C LEU A 29 3.75 23.74 13.24
N HIS A 30 4.03 23.63 14.54
CA HIS A 30 4.15 24.78 15.42
C HIS A 30 5.33 25.70 15.04
N SER A 31 6.46 25.14 14.59
CA SER A 31 7.65 25.92 14.22
C SER A 31 7.55 26.59 12.86
N ARG A 32 6.74 26.07 11.92
CA ARG A 32 6.72 26.52 10.52
C ARG A 32 5.41 27.16 10.08
N THR A 33 4.34 27.05 10.87
CA THR A 33 3.04 27.61 10.51
C THR A 33 2.39 28.34 11.69
N PRO A 34 1.81 29.55 11.47
CA PRO A 34 1.16 30.34 12.51
C PRO A 34 -0.25 29.82 12.84
N ILE A 35 -0.49 28.50 12.81
CA ILE A 35 -1.83 27.92 13.02
C ILE A 35 -2.30 28.06 14.47
N PHE A 36 -1.36 28.23 15.39
CA PHE A 36 -1.65 28.50 16.81
C PHE A 36 -1.95 29.98 17.11
N ASN A 37 -1.99 30.84 16.08
CA ASN A 37 -2.52 32.19 16.25
C ASN A 37 -4.03 32.08 16.48
N TRP A 38 -4.45 32.37 17.70
CA TRP A 38 -5.84 32.28 18.19
C TRP A 38 -6.86 33.22 17.49
N SER A 39 -6.46 33.88 16.40
CA SER A 39 -7.27 34.86 15.65
C SER A 39 -8.22 34.22 14.62
N VAL A 40 -8.34 32.89 14.58
CA VAL A 40 -9.24 32.20 13.65
C VAL A 40 -10.65 32.17 14.22
N GLN A 41 -11.61 32.81 13.53
CA GLN A 41 -13.02 32.71 13.88
C GLN A 41 -13.48 31.25 13.70
N TYR A 42 -14.00 30.65 14.79
CA TYR A 42 -14.55 29.31 14.76
C TYR A 42 -15.82 29.27 13.90
N THR A 43 -15.71 28.82 12.66
CA THR A 43 -16.86 28.44 11.84
C THR A 43 -17.27 26.99 12.17
N PRO A 44 -18.52 26.74 12.59
CA PRO A 44 -18.98 25.39 12.92
C PRO A 44 -19.23 24.56 11.65
N VAL A 45 -18.17 24.09 11.00
CA VAL A 45 -18.24 23.22 9.81
C VAL A 45 -18.32 21.73 10.20
N ARG A 46 -18.34 21.41 11.50
CA ARG A 46 -18.33 20.03 12.03
C ARG A 46 -19.39 19.13 11.39
N ARG A 47 -20.63 19.62 11.21
CA ARG A 47 -21.71 18.83 10.61
C ARG A 47 -21.44 18.54 9.14
N THR A 48 -21.00 19.54 8.37
CA THR A 48 -20.64 19.38 6.95
C THR A 48 -19.46 18.41 6.78
N LEU A 49 -18.41 18.54 7.61
CA LEU A 49 -17.26 17.64 7.59
C LEU A 49 -17.64 16.21 7.95
N LEU A 50 -18.46 16.00 8.99
CA LEU A 50 -18.89 14.65 9.38
C LEU A 50 -19.80 14.02 8.34
N THR A 51 -20.75 14.75 7.76
CA THR A 51 -21.63 14.24 6.70
C THR A 51 -20.86 13.93 5.42
N PHE A 52 -19.83 14.72 5.08
CA PHE A 52 -18.94 14.46 3.95
C PHE A 52 -18.00 13.27 4.21
N SER A 53 -17.45 13.18 5.43
CA SER A 53 -16.48 12.14 5.79
C SER A 53 -17.14 10.78 6.06
N ALA A 54 -18.39 10.74 6.52
CA ALA A 54 -19.09 9.50 6.82
C ALA A 54 -19.12 8.51 5.64
N PRO A 55 -19.58 8.88 4.42
CA PRO A 55 -19.53 7.97 3.28
C PRO A 55 -18.09 7.63 2.89
N LEU A 56 -17.15 8.58 3.02
CA LEU A 56 -15.74 8.34 2.71
C LEU A 56 -15.12 7.28 3.64
N VAL A 57 -15.44 7.31 4.93
CA VAL A 57 -15.00 6.30 5.91
C VAL A 57 -15.59 4.93 5.57
N VAL A 58 -16.86 4.88 5.18
CA VAL A 58 -17.50 3.62 4.75
C VAL A 58 -16.81 3.07 3.50
N THR A 59 -16.55 3.92 2.49
CA THR A 59 -15.81 3.52 1.29
C THR A 59 -14.42 3.00 1.63
N ALA A 60 -13.67 3.72 2.47
CA ALA A 60 -12.33 3.31 2.89
C ALA A 60 -12.35 1.97 3.65
N ALA A 61 -13.30 1.78 4.56
CA ALA A 61 -13.46 0.52 5.28
C ALA A 61 -13.83 -0.64 4.33
N MET A 62 -14.75 -0.42 3.40
CA MET A 62 -15.10 -1.42 2.39
C MET A 62 -13.91 -1.77 1.49
N SER A 63 -13.15 -0.77 1.05
CA SER A 63 -11.93 -0.99 0.26
C SER A 63 -10.87 -1.78 1.03
N ALA A 64 -10.68 -1.51 2.32
CA ALA A 64 -9.76 -2.27 3.16
C ALA A 64 -10.21 -3.75 3.29
N VAL A 65 -11.48 -3.99 3.62
CA VAL A 65 -12.04 -5.34 3.70
C VAL A 65 -11.95 -6.07 2.37
N PHE A 66 -12.19 -5.38 1.25
CA PHE A 66 -12.10 -5.97 -0.08
C PHE A 66 -10.66 -6.29 -0.48
N SER A 67 -9.70 -5.48 -0.06
CA SER A 67 -8.27 -5.70 -0.32
C SER A 67 -7.74 -6.92 0.43
N ASP A 68 -8.24 -7.15 1.64
CA ASP A 68 -7.82 -8.25 2.53
C ASP A 68 -8.85 -9.42 2.52
N ILE A 69 -9.74 -9.46 1.53
CA ILE A 69 -10.82 -10.44 1.47
C ILE A 69 -10.29 -11.88 1.38
N ASP A 70 -9.15 -12.04 0.72
CA ASP A 70 -8.35 -13.26 0.63
C ASP A 70 -7.95 -13.78 2.02
N ILE A 71 -7.47 -12.91 2.91
CA ILE A 71 -7.07 -13.23 4.28
C ILE A 71 -8.29 -13.64 5.10
N PHE A 72 -9.40 -12.92 5.00
CA PHE A 72 -10.64 -13.27 5.70
C PHE A 72 -11.18 -14.64 5.24
N LEU A 73 -11.18 -14.90 3.94
CA LEU A 73 -11.62 -16.18 3.38
C LEU A 73 -10.69 -17.33 3.79
N LEU A 74 -9.37 -17.15 3.71
CA LEU A 74 -8.40 -18.13 4.19
C LEU A 74 -8.57 -18.43 5.68
N GLY A 75 -8.81 -17.41 6.50
CA GLY A 75 -9.07 -17.57 7.93
C GLY A 75 -10.33 -18.37 8.21
N ALA A 76 -11.40 -18.12 7.46
CA ALA A 76 -12.67 -18.84 7.60
C ALA A 76 -12.59 -20.30 7.10
N LEU A 77 -11.81 -20.57 6.05
CA LEU A 77 -11.73 -21.89 5.41
C LEU A 77 -10.65 -22.81 6.00
N ALA A 78 -9.50 -22.25 6.35
CA ALA A 78 -8.29 -23.01 6.66
C ALA A 78 -7.68 -22.69 8.04
N GLY A 79 -8.21 -21.68 8.75
CA GLY A 79 -7.78 -21.31 10.10
C GLY A 79 -6.48 -20.47 10.15
N ALA A 80 -5.99 -20.23 11.37
CA ALA A 80 -4.94 -19.25 11.62
C ALA A 80 -3.54 -19.63 11.09
N GLY A 81 -3.23 -20.93 10.96
CA GLY A 81 -1.92 -21.40 10.47
C GLY A 81 -1.65 -20.97 9.03
N PRO A 82 -2.50 -21.39 8.06
CA PRO A 82 -2.38 -20.99 6.66
C PRO A 82 -2.43 -19.47 6.45
N VAL A 83 -3.22 -18.75 7.25
CA VAL A 83 -3.24 -17.28 7.24
C VAL A 83 -1.89 -16.69 7.62
N GLY A 84 -1.21 -17.27 8.61
CA GLY A 84 0.13 -16.83 9.02
C GLY A 84 1.19 -17.07 7.94
N GLU A 85 1.12 -18.20 7.25
CA GLU A 85 2.00 -18.52 6.11
C GLU A 85 1.75 -17.57 4.93
N TYR A 86 0.49 -17.34 4.58
CA TYR A 86 0.08 -16.39 3.55
C TYR A 86 0.57 -14.97 3.83
N ASN A 87 0.27 -14.46 5.03
CA ASN A 87 0.67 -13.10 5.43
C ASN A 87 2.19 -12.93 5.53
N ALA A 88 2.94 -13.99 5.80
CA ALA A 88 4.40 -13.90 5.86
C ALA A 88 4.99 -13.54 4.50
N VAL A 89 4.48 -14.11 3.40
CA VAL A 89 5.02 -13.90 2.05
C VAL A 89 4.30 -12.80 1.26
N TYR A 90 3.11 -12.38 1.71
CA TYR A 90 2.33 -11.33 1.05
C TYR A 90 3.09 -10.02 0.79
N PRO A 91 3.86 -9.45 1.74
CA PRO A 91 4.58 -8.20 1.52
C PRO A 91 5.59 -8.25 0.36
N LEU A 92 6.16 -9.43 0.07
CA LEU A 92 7.07 -9.60 -1.06
C LEU A 92 6.37 -9.37 -2.40
N ALA A 93 5.13 -9.86 -2.53
CA ALA A 93 4.36 -9.68 -3.74
C ALA A 93 3.73 -8.28 -3.80
N GLN A 94 3.30 -7.74 -2.66
CA GLN A 94 2.77 -6.38 -2.55
C GLN A 94 3.80 -5.33 -2.99
N PHE A 95 5.10 -5.60 -2.84
CA PHE A 95 6.18 -4.74 -3.32
C PHE A 95 6.03 -4.38 -4.82
N LEU A 96 5.44 -5.25 -5.64
CA LEU A 96 5.16 -4.99 -7.06
C LEU A 96 4.24 -3.77 -7.27
N THR A 97 3.37 -3.45 -6.31
CA THR A 97 2.48 -2.28 -6.39
C THR A 97 3.20 -0.95 -6.20
N MET A 98 4.40 -0.95 -5.59
CA MET A 98 5.14 0.28 -5.33
C MET A 98 5.50 1.01 -6.63
N THR A 99 5.79 0.27 -7.70
CA THR A 99 6.09 0.84 -9.02
C THR A 99 4.93 1.68 -9.54
N VAL A 100 3.69 1.17 -9.45
CA VAL A 100 2.49 1.90 -9.87
C VAL A 100 2.29 3.15 -9.05
N SER A 101 2.41 3.03 -7.73
CA SER A 101 2.26 4.14 -6.80
C SER A 101 3.28 5.25 -7.08
N ALA A 102 4.54 4.91 -7.32
CA ALA A 102 5.59 5.88 -7.62
C ALA A 102 5.28 6.69 -8.88
N PHE A 103 4.85 6.02 -9.95
CA PHE A 103 4.42 6.69 -11.17
C PHE A 103 3.17 7.55 -10.97
N GLY A 104 2.19 7.05 -10.22
CA GLY A 104 1.00 7.81 -9.86
C GLY A 104 1.36 9.12 -9.16
N PHE A 105 2.18 9.06 -8.12
CA PHE A 105 2.62 10.27 -7.40
C PHE A 105 3.39 11.26 -8.29
N LEU A 106 4.24 10.77 -9.19
CA LEU A 106 5.06 11.63 -10.04
C LEU A 106 4.24 12.31 -11.16
N PHE A 107 3.26 11.60 -11.72
CA PHE A 107 2.53 12.05 -12.91
C PHE A 107 1.11 12.57 -12.66
N VAL A 108 0.56 12.44 -11.45
CA VAL A 108 -0.73 13.07 -11.06
C VAL A 108 -0.85 14.54 -11.47
N PRO A 109 0.14 15.45 -11.22
CA PRO A 109 0.00 16.84 -11.62
C PRO A 109 -0.08 17.01 -13.15
N VAL A 110 0.74 16.28 -13.91
CA VAL A 110 0.76 16.32 -15.38
C VAL A 110 -0.53 15.76 -15.97
N ILE A 111 -1.05 14.68 -15.40
CA ILE A 111 -2.34 14.09 -15.79
C ILE A 111 -3.47 15.09 -15.55
N SER A 112 -3.44 15.81 -14.44
CA SER A 112 -4.45 16.82 -14.09
C SER A 112 -4.43 17.99 -15.06
N GLU A 113 -3.24 18.46 -15.44
CA GLU A 113 -3.04 19.53 -16.42
C GLU A 113 -3.54 19.11 -17.82
N LEU A 114 -3.07 17.97 -18.34
CA LEU A 114 -3.49 17.46 -19.66
C LEU A 114 -5.00 17.18 -19.72
N HIS A 115 -5.59 16.75 -18.61
CA HIS A 115 -7.03 16.53 -18.53
C HIS A 115 -7.82 17.86 -18.54
N ALA A 116 -7.33 18.88 -17.85
CA ALA A 116 -7.95 20.21 -17.84
C ALA A 116 -7.85 20.92 -19.21
N ASP A 117 -6.73 20.71 -19.92
CA ASP A 117 -6.49 21.27 -21.25
C ASP A 117 -7.26 20.54 -22.37
N GLY A 118 -7.86 19.39 -22.07
CA GLY A 118 -8.61 18.58 -23.04
C GLY A 118 -7.73 17.86 -24.07
N ASP A 119 -6.41 17.82 -23.89
CA ASP A 119 -5.48 17.10 -24.77
C ASP A 119 -5.49 15.58 -24.45
N HIS A 120 -6.58 14.94 -24.86
CA HIS A 120 -6.78 13.51 -24.67
C HIS A 120 -5.73 12.65 -25.37
N ASP A 121 -5.13 13.13 -26.46
CA ASP A 121 -4.08 12.40 -27.18
C ASP A 121 -2.76 12.40 -26.41
N ALA A 122 -2.35 13.55 -25.87
CA ALA A 122 -1.16 13.62 -25.00
C ALA A 122 -1.38 12.83 -23.71
N LEU A 123 -2.56 12.92 -23.11
CA LEU A 123 -2.92 12.14 -21.93
C LEU A 123 -2.81 10.62 -22.19
N ARG A 124 -3.34 10.14 -23.32
CA ARG A 124 -3.28 8.72 -23.69
C ARG A 124 -1.84 8.26 -23.96
N ARG A 125 -1.02 9.11 -24.60
CA ARG A 125 0.42 8.82 -24.81
C ARG A 125 1.17 8.73 -23.49
N LEU A 126 0.89 9.63 -22.55
CA LEU A 126 1.50 9.65 -21.23
C LEU A 126 1.14 8.39 -20.45
N ILE A 127 -0.15 8.07 -20.31
CA ILE A 127 -0.62 6.88 -19.61
C ILE A 127 0.01 5.63 -20.22
N ARG A 128 -0.04 5.46 -21.55
CA ARG A 128 0.56 4.30 -22.23
C ARG A 128 2.06 4.16 -21.96
N THR A 129 2.77 5.28 -21.88
CA THR A 129 4.22 5.28 -21.58
C THR A 129 4.46 4.84 -20.15
N ILE A 130 3.72 5.39 -19.18
CA ILE A 130 3.79 5.01 -17.77
C ILE A 130 3.47 3.52 -17.60
N THR A 131 2.36 3.04 -18.19
CA THR A 131 1.96 1.63 -18.13
C THR A 131 3.06 0.72 -18.65
N LYS A 132 3.65 1.06 -19.81
CA LYS A 132 4.71 0.27 -20.41
C LYS A 132 5.95 0.19 -19.51
N TRP A 133 6.40 1.30 -18.95
CA TRP A 133 7.56 1.33 -18.06
C TRP A 133 7.30 0.63 -16.74
N ALA A 134 6.11 0.80 -16.14
CA ALA A 134 5.72 0.10 -14.92
C ALA A 134 5.69 -1.42 -15.12
N LEU A 135 5.11 -1.90 -16.22
CA LEU A 135 5.11 -3.33 -16.55
C LEU A 135 6.50 -3.88 -16.83
N LEU A 136 7.35 -3.13 -17.54
CA LEU A 136 8.73 -3.53 -17.79
C LEU A 136 9.55 -3.63 -16.50
N ALA A 137 9.32 -2.73 -15.53
CA ALA A 137 9.98 -2.77 -14.24
C ALA A 137 9.48 -3.92 -13.36
N ASN A 138 8.17 -4.21 -13.38
CA ASN A 138 7.59 -5.29 -12.58
C ASN A 138 7.86 -6.68 -13.15
N LEU A 139 7.97 -6.83 -14.46
CA LEU A 139 8.19 -8.13 -15.10
C LEU A 139 9.41 -8.92 -14.55
N PRO A 140 10.63 -8.35 -14.45
CA PRO A 140 11.76 -9.09 -13.89
C PRO A 140 11.56 -9.44 -12.41
N LEU A 141 10.90 -8.57 -11.63
CA LEU A 141 10.58 -8.85 -10.22
C LEU A 141 9.58 -10.01 -10.11
N THR A 142 8.51 -9.98 -10.90
CA THR A 142 7.53 -11.06 -10.95
C THR A 142 8.20 -12.38 -11.33
N LEU A 143 9.06 -12.38 -12.37
CA LEU A 143 9.80 -13.57 -12.76
C LEU A 143 10.70 -14.09 -11.63
N LEU A 144 11.40 -13.20 -10.93
CA LEU A 144 12.25 -13.58 -9.81
C LEU A 144 11.43 -14.25 -8.69
N LEU A 145 10.32 -13.61 -8.29
CA LEU A 145 9.41 -14.11 -7.25
C LEU A 145 8.72 -15.43 -7.63
N SER A 146 8.41 -15.62 -8.91
CA SER A 146 7.75 -16.83 -9.42
C SER A 146 8.71 -18.00 -9.66
N LEU A 147 9.94 -17.74 -10.12
CA LEU A 147 10.91 -18.79 -10.46
C LEU A 147 11.74 -19.27 -9.26
N PHE A 148 11.98 -18.40 -8.28
CA PHE A 148 12.82 -18.71 -7.11
C PHE A 148 12.12 -18.48 -5.77
N PRO A 149 10.86 -18.93 -5.58
CA PRO A 149 10.08 -18.58 -4.39
C PRO A 149 10.71 -19.11 -3.10
N GLU A 150 11.17 -20.36 -3.08
CA GLU A 150 11.79 -20.96 -1.89
C GLU A 150 13.07 -20.22 -1.46
N THR A 151 13.90 -19.83 -2.43
CA THR A 151 15.15 -19.11 -2.16
C THR A 151 14.85 -17.74 -1.58
N ILE A 152 13.90 -17.00 -2.16
CA ILE A 152 13.56 -15.65 -1.72
C ILE A 152 12.93 -15.69 -0.33
N VAL A 153 12.00 -16.62 -0.08
CA VAL A 153 11.35 -16.76 1.23
C VAL A 153 12.36 -17.20 2.29
N SER A 154 13.23 -18.16 1.97
CA SER A 154 14.29 -18.62 2.87
C SER A 154 15.29 -17.52 3.24
N ILE A 155 15.72 -16.70 2.26
CA ILE A 155 16.65 -15.59 2.51
C ILE A 155 15.99 -14.47 3.31
N THR A 156 14.73 -14.13 3.01
CA THR A 156 14.06 -12.96 3.61
C THR A 156 13.53 -13.25 5.00
N PHE A 157 12.88 -14.40 5.18
CA PHE A 157 12.16 -14.74 6.42
C PHE A 157 12.75 -15.93 7.18
N GLY A 158 13.62 -16.71 6.52
CA GLY A 158 14.28 -17.88 7.08
C GLY A 158 13.65 -19.20 6.63
N PRO A 159 14.36 -20.33 6.82
CA PRO A 159 13.94 -21.65 6.33
C PRO A 159 12.58 -22.13 6.86
N LYS A 160 12.16 -21.63 8.04
CA LYS A 160 10.88 -22.00 8.66
C LYS A 160 9.65 -21.51 7.89
N TYR A 161 9.79 -20.56 6.96
CA TYR A 161 8.70 -20.06 6.13
C TYR A 161 8.66 -20.66 4.72
N VAL A 162 9.57 -21.59 4.39
CA VAL A 162 9.64 -22.22 3.06
C VAL A 162 8.34 -22.95 2.71
N ALA A 163 7.59 -23.44 3.71
CA ALA A 163 6.25 -24.01 3.50
C ALA A 163 5.28 -23.04 2.79
N ALA A 164 5.45 -21.72 2.98
CA ALA A 164 4.65 -20.68 2.33
C ALA A 164 5.13 -20.32 0.91
N ALA A 165 6.29 -20.82 0.47
CA ALA A 165 6.87 -20.47 -0.83
C ALA A 165 5.94 -20.72 -2.03
N PRO A 166 5.14 -21.79 -2.11
CA PRO A 166 4.22 -22.02 -3.24
C PRO A 166 3.14 -20.94 -3.42
N VAL A 167 2.86 -20.16 -2.38
CA VAL A 167 1.89 -19.05 -2.42
C VAL A 167 2.46 -17.85 -3.17
N LEU A 168 3.77 -17.61 -3.06
CA LEU A 168 4.43 -16.41 -3.59
C LEU A 168 4.29 -16.26 -5.12
N PRO A 169 4.46 -17.30 -5.96
CA PRO A 169 4.23 -17.19 -7.40
C PRO A 169 2.79 -16.78 -7.75
N ILE A 170 1.80 -17.31 -7.03
CA ILE A 170 0.38 -16.99 -7.26
C ILE A 170 0.15 -15.51 -6.98
N LEU A 171 0.67 -15.01 -5.86
CA LEU A 171 0.59 -13.59 -5.51
C LEU A 171 1.34 -12.70 -6.50
N ALA A 172 2.56 -13.08 -6.89
CA ALA A 172 3.37 -12.30 -7.81
C ALA A 172 2.67 -12.12 -9.17
N VAL A 173 2.05 -13.18 -9.71
CA VAL A 173 1.25 -13.08 -10.93
C VAL A 173 -0.02 -12.27 -10.70
N GLY A 174 -0.72 -12.46 -9.58
CA GLY A 174 -1.91 -11.69 -9.23
C GLY A 174 -1.64 -10.18 -9.18
N PHE A 175 -0.59 -9.77 -8.47
CA PHE A 175 -0.18 -8.36 -8.37
C PHE A 175 0.33 -7.79 -9.70
N PHE A 176 1.00 -8.60 -10.52
CA PHE A 176 1.40 -8.19 -11.86
C PHE A 176 0.19 -7.91 -12.75
N VAL A 177 -0.81 -8.79 -12.74
CA VAL A 177 -2.07 -8.61 -13.48
C VAL A 177 -2.84 -7.41 -12.94
N HIS A 178 -2.93 -7.24 -11.62
CA HIS A 178 -3.53 -6.06 -10.99
C HIS A 178 -2.87 -4.77 -11.48
N THR A 179 -1.53 -4.73 -11.49
CA THR A 179 -0.75 -3.60 -11.98
C THR A 179 -1.05 -3.31 -13.46
N ALA A 180 -1.13 -4.35 -14.29
CA ALA A 180 -1.48 -4.21 -15.70
C ALA A 180 -2.90 -3.64 -15.89
N ALA A 181 -3.86 -4.12 -15.11
CA ALA A 181 -5.24 -3.65 -15.16
C ALA A 181 -5.38 -2.21 -14.67
N ALA A 182 -4.79 -1.88 -13.51
CA ALA A 182 -4.90 -0.57 -12.87
C ALA A 182 -4.37 0.59 -13.71
N LEU A 183 -3.38 0.34 -14.58
CA LEU A 183 -2.78 1.35 -15.46
C LEU A 183 -3.41 1.36 -16.87
N SER A 184 -4.35 0.46 -17.15
CA SER A 184 -4.99 0.31 -18.47
C SER A 184 -6.41 0.89 -18.54
N GLY A 185 -7.06 1.08 -17.38
CA GLY A 185 -8.34 1.77 -17.23
C GLY A 185 -8.15 3.23 -16.86
#